data_AF-A0A5C5V2Q0-F1
#
_entry.id   AF-A0A5C5V2Q0-F1
#
_cell.length_a   1.000
_cell.length_b   1.000
_cell.length_c   1.000
_cell.angle_alpha   90.00
_cell.angle_beta   90.00
_cell.angle_gamma   90.00
#
_symmetry.space_group_name_H-M   'P 1'
#
loop_
_entity.id
_entity.type
_entity.pdbx_description
1 polymer ?
#
loop_
_entity_poly.entity_id
_entity_poly.type
_entity_poly.pdbx_seq_one_letter_code
_entity_poly.pdbx_strand_id
1 'polypeptide(L)'
;MASALRDRGVTDLAKYKFTNAERFAVYVVHGEVCYMCTKPIDLKTMEIDHIIPESLILDRPKLEETLTAFGLSLDFSLNSYENWLPACRSCNGKKGANVFAPTPLVQLQLTKASRRAAQARSLAKRTVKQAEITKALNILEKADESGELSDEVKLHLRAIGNLQEQEREPSRKNEPILLAPNFSIPAHEHSSYHRDELLKSETCGCFFCLRIFNSSEIVCWTDKLPNSEKGETALCPYCGIDSVIGSQSGYPMTHEFLEKMNDRWFGGIRDST
;
A
#
# COMPACT_ATOMS: atom_id res chain seq x y z
N MET A 1 -13.83 -45.09 42.05
CA MET A 1 -12.69 -44.57 41.24
C MET A 1 -13.17 -44.14 39.86
N ALA A 2 -13.94 -43.05 39.76
CA ALA A 2 -14.42 -42.53 38.47
C ALA A 2 -14.54 -40.99 38.54
N SER A 3 -13.48 -40.33 38.98
CA SER A 3 -13.42 -38.87 39.20
C SER A 3 -12.13 -38.25 38.67
N ALA A 4 -11.64 -38.68 37.51
CA ALA A 4 -10.39 -38.15 36.95
C ALA A 4 -10.31 -38.17 35.41
N LEU A 5 -11.39 -37.82 34.71
CA LEU A 5 -11.38 -37.67 33.24
C LEU A 5 -12.19 -36.45 32.73
N ARG A 6 -12.35 -35.39 33.55
CA ARG A 6 -13.01 -34.14 33.11
C ARG A 6 -12.08 -32.97 32.80
N ASP A 7 -10.76 -33.19 32.76
CA ASP A 7 -9.83 -32.05 32.82
C ASP A 7 -8.62 -32.17 31.87
N ARG A 8 -8.86 -32.59 30.62
CA ARG A 8 -7.82 -32.55 29.58
C ARG A 8 -8.37 -32.01 28.26
N GLY A 9 -8.30 -30.67 28.15
CA GLY A 9 -7.97 -29.99 26.90
C GLY A 9 -9.05 -29.91 25.83
N VAL A 10 -10.07 -29.08 26.05
CA VAL A 10 -10.71 -28.35 24.93
C VAL A 10 -9.94 -27.03 24.77
N THR A 11 -8.66 -27.16 24.42
CA THR A 11 -7.76 -26.04 24.22
C THR A 11 -8.09 -25.38 22.88
N ASP A 12 -8.77 -24.23 22.97
CA ASP A 12 -8.58 -23.05 22.13
C ASP A 12 -8.13 -23.37 20.68
N LEU A 13 -9.06 -23.84 19.85
CA LEU A 13 -8.80 -23.87 18.41
C LEU A 13 -8.67 -22.41 17.96
N ALA A 14 -7.51 -22.04 17.44
CA ALA A 14 -7.23 -20.69 17.00
C ALA A 14 -8.28 -20.25 15.97
N LYS A 15 -8.96 -19.13 16.25
CA LYS A 15 -9.85 -18.43 15.29
C LYS A 15 -9.18 -18.30 13.93
N TYR A 16 -9.97 -18.36 12.86
CA TYR A 16 -9.43 -18.23 11.51
C TYR A 16 -8.68 -16.90 11.34
N LYS A 17 -7.42 -16.97 10.89
CA LYS A 17 -6.58 -15.79 10.65
C LYS A 17 -6.63 -15.39 9.19
N PHE A 18 -7.39 -14.35 8.90
CA PHE A 18 -7.50 -13.80 7.55
C PHE A 18 -6.21 -13.10 7.10
N THR A 19 -5.79 -13.40 5.87
CA THR A 19 -4.73 -12.66 5.18
C THR A 19 -5.22 -11.30 4.68
N ASN A 20 -4.29 -10.38 4.38
CA ASN A 20 -4.64 -9.11 3.77
C ASN A 20 -5.30 -9.27 2.39
N ALA A 21 -4.91 -10.30 1.63
CA ALA A 21 -5.50 -10.61 0.33
C ALA A 21 -6.96 -11.08 0.45
N GLU A 22 -7.26 -11.94 1.43
CA GLU A 22 -8.64 -12.35 1.74
C GLU A 22 -9.50 -11.18 2.21
N ARG A 23 -8.99 -10.36 3.14
CA ARG A 23 -9.65 -9.14 3.61
C ARG A 23 -10.00 -8.20 2.46
N PHE A 24 -9.02 -7.90 1.62
CA PHE A 24 -9.21 -7.06 0.45
C PHE A 24 -10.22 -7.66 -0.53
N ALA A 25 -10.13 -8.96 -0.80
CA ALA A 25 -11.02 -9.62 -1.74
C ALA A 25 -12.49 -9.59 -1.27
N VAL A 26 -12.74 -9.93 -0.01
CA VAL A 26 -14.09 -9.86 0.58
C VAL A 26 -14.62 -8.42 0.55
N TYR A 27 -13.80 -7.44 0.92
CA TYR A 27 -14.19 -6.03 0.93
C TYR A 27 -14.64 -5.53 -0.46
N VAL A 28 -13.80 -5.71 -1.48
CA VAL A 28 -14.05 -5.19 -2.84
C VAL A 28 -15.19 -5.92 -3.52
N VAL A 29 -15.19 -7.25 -3.48
CA VAL A 29 -16.21 -8.05 -4.17
C VAL A 29 -17.60 -7.84 -3.58
N HIS A 30 -17.69 -7.47 -2.30
CA HIS A 30 -18.95 -7.16 -1.64
C HIS A 30 -19.35 -5.68 -1.73
N GLY A 31 -18.57 -4.85 -2.43
CA GLY A 31 -18.91 -3.47 -2.73
C GLY A 31 -18.69 -2.52 -1.57
N GLU A 32 -17.73 -2.82 -0.67
CA GLU A 32 -17.18 -1.84 0.28
C GLU A 32 -18.21 -1.33 1.32
N VAL A 33 -19.26 -2.11 1.54
CA VAL A 33 -20.35 -1.81 2.48
C VAL A 33 -20.53 -2.96 3.47
N CYS A 34 -20.99 -2.64 4.67
CA CYS A 34 -21.37 -3.66 5.65
C CYS A 34 -22.59 -4.44 5.14
N TYR A 35 -22.53 -5.77 5.14
CA TYR A 35 -23.62 -6.59 4.62
C TYR A 35 -24.93 -6.50 5.43
N MET A 36 -24.85 -6.09 6.70
CA MET A 36 -26.00 -5.97 7.61
C MET A 36 -26.64 -4.59 7.58
N CYS A 37 -25.85 -3.52 7.74
CA CYS A 37 -26.36 -2.15 7.84
C CYS A 37 -26.21 -1.32 6.57
N THR A 38 -25.61 -1.89 5.51
CA THR A 38 -25.39 -1.28 4.18
C THR A 38 -24.60 0.02 4.15
N LYS A 39 -24.09 0.47 5.29
CA LYS A 39 -23.22 1.66 5.37
C LYS A 39 -21.84 1.35 4.77
N PRO A 40 -21.21 2.34 4.12
CA PRO A 40 -19.80 2.25 3.74
C PRO A 40 -18.93 1.89 4.95
N ILE A 41 -17.91 1.10 4.70
CA ILE A 41 -16.94 0.64 5.70
C ILE A 41 -15.54 0.86 5.15
N ASP A 42 -14.56 0.93 6.04
CA ASP A 42 -13.17 1.10 5.65
C ASP A 42 -12.43 -0.25 5.70
N LEU A 43 -11.54 -0.50 4.74
CA LEU A 43 -10.80 -1.76 4.60
C LEU A 43 -9.95 -2.10 5.84
N LYS A 44 -9.37 -1.08 6.49
CA LYS A 44 -8.49 -1.27 7.65
C LYS A 44 -9.29 -1.62 8.89
N THR A 45 -10.46 -1.03 9.05
CA THR A 45 -11.29 -1.16 10.26
C THR A 45 -12.40 -2.21 10.15
N MET A 46 -12.78 -2.62 8.94
CA MET A 46 -13.81 -3.65 8.74
C MET A 46 -13.38 -5.02 9.24
N GLU A 47 -14.36 -5.84 9.59
CA GLU A 47 -14.18 -7.23 10.02
C GLU A 47 -14.83 -8.16 9.00
N ILE A 48 -14.21 -9.31 8.74
CA ILE A 48 -14.88 -10.38 8.02
C ILE A 48 -15.76 -11.14 9.02
N ASP A 49 -17.05 -11.20 8.73
CA ASP A 49 -18.02 -11.99 9.48
C ASP A 49 -18.27 -13.33 8.78
N HIS A 50 -18.44 -14.36 9.60
CA HIS A 50 -18.90 -15.68 9.20
C HIS A 50 -20.42 -15.70 9.32
N ILE A 51 -21.17 -15.80 8.21
CA ILE A 51 -22.65 -15.84 8.25
C ILE A 51 -23.11 -16.96 9.21
N ILE A 52 -22.53 -18.15 9.04
CA ILE A 52 -22.60 -19.26 9.97
C ILE A 52 -21.33 -19.26 10.84
N PRO A 53 -21.41 -19.02 12.17
CA PRO A 53 -20.24 -18.84 13.03
C PRO A 53 -19.24 -20.00 13.02
N GLU A 54 -17.94 -19.69 12.92
CA GLU A 54 -16.84 -20.69 12.97
C GLU A 54 -16.80 -21.49 14.27
N SER A 55 -17.39 -20.99 15.36
CA SER A 55 -17.46 -21.68 16.66
C SER A 55 -18.18 -23.03 16.58
N LEU A 56 -19.04 -23.22 15.57
CA LEU A 56 -19.72 -24.50 15.35
C LEU A 56 -18.78 -25.64 14.93
N ILE A 57 -17.53 -25.35 14.52
CA ILE A 57 -16.53 -26.41 14.24
C ILE A 57 -16.31 -27.31 15.46
N LEU A 58 -16.48 -26.77 16.67
CA LEU A 58 -16.30 -27.51 17.92
C LEU A 58 -17.53 -28.35 18.32
N ASP A 59 -18.69 -28.11 17.71
CA ASP A 59 -19.95 -28.80 17.99
C ASP A 59 -20.50 -29.40 16.70
N ARG A 60 -19.91 -30.54 16.31
CA ARG A 60 -20.24 -31.22 15.05
C ARG A 60 -21.73 -31.58 14.92
N PRO A 61 -22.41 -32.15 15.93
CA PRO A 61 -23.86 -32.38 15.85
C PRO A 61 -24.65 -31.09 15.56
N LYS A 62 -24.32 -29.99 16.25
CA LYS A 62 -25.01 -28.72 16.02
C LYS A 62 -24.69 -28.12 14.65
N LEU A 63 -23.46 -28.30 14.16
CA LEU A 63 -23.07 -27.90 12.81
C LEU A 63 -23.88 -28.65 11.75
N GLU A 64 -23.96 -29.98 11.84
CA GLU A 64 -24.70 -30.81 10.88
C GLU A 64 -26.20 -30.46 10.86
N GLU A 65 -26.80 -30.24 12.04
CA GLU A 65 -28.18 -29.74 12.18
C GLU A 65 -28.34 -28.37 11.49
N THR A 66 -27.40 -27.45 11.74
CA THR A 66 -27.43 -26.10 11.18
C THR A 66 -27.30 -26.12 9.66
N LEU A 67 -26.33 -26.85 9.11
CA LEU A 67 -26.13 -26.97 7.66
C LEU A 67 -27.37 -27.55 6.97
N THR A 68 -27.95 -28.61 7.56
CA THR A 68 -29.19 -29.21 7.06
C THR A 68 -30.34 -28.22 7.07
N ALA A 69 -30.50 -27.43 8.14
CA ALA A 69 -31.55 -26.42 8.25
C ALA A 69 -31.42 -25.29 7.21
N PHE A 70 -30.18 -24.95 6.80
CA PHE A 70 -29.90 -23.99 5.73
C PHE A 70 -29.92 -24.61 4.31
N GLY A 71 -30.14 -25.91 4.19
CA GLY A 71 -30.08 -26.65 2.92
C GLY A 71 -28.67 -26.69 2.31
N LEU A 72 -27.63 -26.62 3.16
CA LEU A 72 -26.23 -26.69 2.75
C LEU A 72 -25.71 -28.12 2.86
N SER A 73 -24.69 -28.43 2.06
CA SER A 73 -24.01 -29.72 2.11
C SER A 73 -23.23 -29.88 3.42
N LEU A 74 -23.10 -31.12 3.91
CA LEU A 74 -22.37 -31.43 5.16
C LEU A 74 -20.85 -31.25 5.03
N ASP A 75 -20.32 -31.13 3.81
CA ASP A 75 -18.92 -30.80 3.52
C ASP A 75 -18.68 -29.28 3.40
N PHE A 76 -19.70 -28.44 3.68
CA PHE A 76 -19.58 -27.00 3.62
C PHE A 76 -18.51 -26.47 4.59
N SER A 77 -17.49 -25.81 4.04
CA SER A 77 -16.45 -25.18 4.84
C SER A 77 -16.92 -23.85 5.41
N LEU A 78 -16.97 -23.73 6.75
CA LEU A 78 -17.27 -22.45 7.41
C LEU A 78 -16.20 -21.40 7.12
N ASN A 79 -14.94 -21.82 6.95
CA ASN A 79 -13.82 -20.94 6.61
C ASN A 79 -13.67 -20.87 5.08
N SER A 80 -14.68 -20.29 4.42
CA SER A 80 -14.71 -20.12 2.98
C SER A 80 -15.43 -18.85 2.55
N TYR A 81 -15.16 -18.39 1.33
CA TYR A 81 -15.78 -17.19 0.75
C TYR A 81 -17.31 -17.33 0.58
N GLU A 82 -17.83 -18.55 0.55
CA GLU A 82 -19.26 -18.85 0.56
C GLU A 82 -19.93 -18.45 1.90
N ASN A 83 -19.14 -18.24 2.95
CA ASN A 83 -19.60 -17.90 4.29
C ASN A 83 -19.06 -16.55 4.81
N TRP A 84 -18.22 -15.85 4.04
CA TRP A 84 -17.55 -14.62 4.48
C TRP A 84 -18.18 -13.37 3.88
N LEU A 85 -18.53 -12.41 4.74
CA LEU A 85 -19.04 -11.10 4.34
C LEU A 85 -18.37 -9.96 5.12
N PRO A 86 -18.19 -8.78 4.52
CA PRO A 86 -17.61 -7.66 5.24
C PRO A 86 -18.65 -7.02 6.17
N ALA A 87 -18.26 -6.73 7.40
CA ALA A 87 -19.10 -6.15 8.42
C ALA A 87 -18.39 -5.02 9.18
N CYS A 88 -19.14 -4.03 9.63
CA CYS A 88 -18.62 -3.07 10.59
C CYS A 88 -18.56 -3.71 11.99
N ARG A 89 -17.61 -3.27 12.82
CA ARG A 89 -17.43 -3.78 14.19
C ARG A 89 -18.71 -3.77 15.02
N SER A 90 -19.55 -2.74 14.90
CA SER A 90 -20.81 -2.65 15.65
C SER A 90 -21.81 -3.75 15.26
N CYS A 91 -21.97 -4.02 13.97
CA CYS A 91 -22.85 -5.08 13.48
C CYS A 91 -22.30 -6.47 13.79
N ASN A 92 -21.02 -6.70 13.50
CA ASN A 92 -20.36 -7.97 13.77
C ASN A 92 -20.38 -8.33 15.26
N GLY A 93 -20.06 -7.35 16.12
CA GLY A 93 -20.12 -7.51 17.57
C GLY A 93 -21.53 -7.79 18.10
N LYS A 94 -22.57 -7.14 17.55
CA LYS A 94 -23.97 -7.42 17.91
C LYS A 94 -24.41 -8.83 17.52
N LYS A 95 -23.92 -9.35 16.40
CA LYS A 95 -24.19 -10.73 15.97
C LYS A 95 -23.46 -11.73 16.87
N GLY A 96 -22.16 -11.53 17.08
CA GLY A 96 -21.32 -12.44 17.88
C GLY A 96 -21.36 -13.87 17.35
N ALA A 97 -21.41 -14.85 18.27
CA ALA A 97 -21.51 -16.27 17.95
C ALA A 97 -22.95 -16.77 17.72
N ASN A 98 -23.92 -15.85 17.56
CA ASN A 98 -25.31 -16.25 17.35
C ASN A 98 -25.48 -16.91 15.99
N VAL A 99 -26.06 -18.12 16.00
CA VAL A 99 -26.49 -18.83 14.80
C VAL A 99 -27.90 -18.36 14.48
N PHE A 100 -28.07 -17.64 13.38
CA PHE A 100 -29.41 -17.20 12.97
C PHE A 100 -30.25 -18.39 12.51
N ALA A 101 -31.57 -18.30 12.71
CA ALA A 101 -32.49 -19.24 12.09
C ALA A 101 -32.50 -19.06 10.55
N PRO A 102 -32.81 -20.10 9.77
CA PRO A 102 -32.98 -20.00 8.33
C PRO A 102 -34.14 -19.08 7.97
N THR A 103 -33.82 -17.82 7.67
CA THR A 103 -34.78 -16.82 7.22
C THR A 103 -34.46 -16.41 5.79
N PRO A 104 -35.44 -15.88 5.02
CA PRO A 104 -35.19 -15.42 3.66
C PRO A 104 -34.03 -14.42 3.56
N LEU A 105 -33.87 -13.56 4.58
CA LEU A 105 -32.77 -12.60 4.64
C LEU A 105 -31.41 -13.30 4.76
N VAL A 106 -31.25 -14.25 5.68
CA VAL A 106 -29.98 -14.98 5.86
C VAL A 106 -29.67 -15.84 4.64
N GLN A 107 -30.69 -16.50 4.07
CA GLN A 107 -30.52 -17.31 2.85
C GLN A 107 -30.06 -16.45 1.66
N LEU A 108 -30.59 -15.22 1.54
CA LEU A 108 -30.14 -14.27 0.54
C LEU A 108 -28.66 -13.89 0.74
N GLN A 109 -28.19 -13.73 1.98
CA GLN A 109 -26.79 -13.43 2.26
C GLN A 109 -25.87 -14.59 1.91
N LEU A 110 -26.23 -15.83 2.28
CA LEU A 110 -25.49 -17.04 1.89
C LEU A 110 -25.42 -17.18 0.36
N THR A 111 -26.53 -16.92 -0.33
CA THR A 111 -26.58 -16.96 -1.80
C THR A 111 -25.68 -15.88 -2.42
N LYS A 112 -25.67 -14.67 -1.85
CA LYS A 112 -24.79 -13.58 -2.31
C LYS A 112 -23.32 -13.90 -2.11
N ALA A 113 -22.94 -14.43 -0.96
CA ALA A 113 -21.58 -14.88 -0.66
C ALA A 113 -21.15 -15.98 -1.63
N SER A 114 -21.97 -17.03 -1.79
CA SER A 114 -21.71 -18.13 -2.70
C SER A 114 -21.51 -17.69 -4.17
N ARG A 115 -22.40 -16.83 -4.70
CA ARG A 115 -22.28 -16.32 -6.09
C ARG A 115 -20.99 -15.53 -6.34
N ARG A 116 -20.44 -14.92 -5.29
CA ARG A 116 -19.25 -14.05 -5.36
C ARG A 116 -17.97 -14.75 -4.94
N ALA A 117 -18.06 -15.95 -4.38
CA ALA A 117 -16.94 -16.69 -3.82
C ALA A 117 -15.82 -16.97 -4.84
N ALA A 118 -16.17 -17.33 -6.07
CA ALA A 118 -15.19 -17.56 -7.14
C ALA A 118 -14.40 -16.29 -7.50
N GLN A 119 -15.09 -15.14 -7.57
CA GLN A 119 -14.47 -13.84 -7.82
C GLN A 119 -13.54 -13.44 -6.68
N ALA A 120 -13.97 -13.61 -5.42
CA ALA A 120 -13.15 -13.31 -4.26
C ALA A 120 -11.90 -14.20 -4.18
N ARG A 121 -12.04 -15.50 -4.45
CA ARG A 121 -10.88 -16.42 -4.56
C ARG A 121 -9.90 -15.99 -5.65
N SER A 122 -10.40 -15.61 -6.82
CA SER A 122 -9.54 -15.17 -7.93
C SER A 122 -8.80 -13.88 -7.56
N LEU A 123 -9.49 -12.92 -6.93
CA LEU A 123 -8.91 -11.66 -6.51
C LEU A 123 -7.84 -11.85 -5.42
N ALA A 124 -8.09 -12.70 -4.41
CA ALA A 124 -7.12 -12.97 -3.34
C ALA A 124 -5.87 -13.70 -3.84
N LYS A 125 -6.00 -14.55 -4.87
CA LYS A 125 -4.87 -15.27 -5.48
C LYS A 125 -4.07 -14.40 -6.47
N ARG A 126 -4.56 -13.22 -6.81
CA ARG A 126 -3.90 -12.37 -7.81
C ARG A 126 -2.56 -11.87 -7.29
N THR A 127 -1.49 -12.22 -7.98
CA THR A 127 -0.16 -11.70 -7.70
C THR A 127 -0.09 -10.23 -8.03
N VAL A 128 0.45 -9.43 -7.11
CA VAL A 128 0.74 -8.02 -7.35
C VAL A 128 1.99 -7.92 -8.21
N LYS A 129 1.89 -7.30 -9.38
CA LYS A 129 3.04 -7.10 -10.28
C LYS A 129 3.92 -5.96 -9.77
N GLN A 130 5.21 -6.00 -10.08
CA GLN A 130 6.15 -4.93 -9.72
C GLN A 130 5.67 -3.54 -10.18
N ALA A 131 5.07 -3.45 -11.37
CA ALA A 131 4.52 -2.19 -11.89
C ALA A 131 3.36 -1.63 -11.05
N GLU A 132 2.52 -2.49 -10.45
CA GLU A 132 1.44 -2.05 -9.56
C GLU A 132 1.99 -1.52 -8.24
N ILE A 133 3.05 -2.15 -7.73
CA ILE A 133 3.79 -1.69 -6.53
C ILE A 133 4.40 -0.32 -6.82
N THR A 134 5.13 -0.16 -7.92
CA THR A 134 5.72 1.12 -8.33
C THR A 134 4.64 2.19 -8.48
N LYS A 135 3.50 1.88 -9.11
CA LYS A 135 2.38 2.83 -9.22
C LYS A 135 1.83 3.23 -7.86
N ALA A 136 1.66 2.28 -6.94
CA ALA A 136 1.16 2.56 -5.59
C ALA A 136 2.14 3.45 -4.80
N LEU A 137 3.45 3.18 -4.90
CA LEU A 137 4.48 4.00 -4.26
C LEU A 137 4.45 5.44 -4.80
N ASN A 138 4.41 5.60 -6.13
CA ASN A 138 4.34 6.92 -6.76
C ASN A 138 3.11 7.74 -6.33
N ILE A 139 1.97 7.08 -6.06
CA ILE A 139 0.77 7.76 -5.54
C ILE A 139 1.02 8.27 -4.11
N LEU A 140 1.70 7.46 -3.28
CA LEU A 140 2.02 7.83 -1.91
C LEU A 140 3.05 8.98 -1.85
N GLU A 141 4.06 8.96 -2.74
CA GLU A 141 5.01 10.08 -2.88
C GLU A 141 4.30 11.39 -3.19
N LYS A 142 3.46 11.38 -4.23
CA LYS A 142 2.70 12.58 -4.63
C LYS A 142 1.84 13.13 -3.50
N ALA A 143 1.24 12.25 -2.70
CA ALA A 143 0.43 12.66 -1.56
C ALA A 143 1.29 13.20 -0.40
N ASP A 144 2.54 12.77 -0.26
CA ASP A 144 3.48 13.33 0.73
C ASP A 144 4.00 14.71 0.28
N GLU A 145 4.36 14.85 -0.99
CA GLU A 145 4.78 16.12 -1.62
C GLU A 145 3.69 17.20 -1.51
N SER A 146 2.42 16.84 -1.73
CA SER A 146 1.28 17.75 -1.57
C SER A 146 0.89 18.01 -0.11
N GLY A 147 1.49 17.29 0.85
CA GLY A 147 1.15 17.38 2.27
C GLY A 147 -0.20 16.74 2.63
N GLU A 148 -0.83 16.00 1.71
CA GLU A 148 -2.13 15.35 1.90
C GLU A 148 -2.03 13.99 2.61
N LEU A 149 -0.81 13.46 2.78
CA LEU A 149 -0.58 12.19 3.45
C LEU A 149 -0.83 12.30 4.96
N SER A 150 -1.79 11.53 5.48
CA SER A 150 -2.13 11.56 6.90
C SER A 150 -1.01 10.98 7.79
N ASP A 151 -0.93 11.46 9.03
CA ASP A 151 0.05 10.97 10.02
C ASP A 151 -0.07 9.47 10.28
N GLU A 152 -1.29 8.92 10.18
CA GLU A 152 -1.53 7.47 10.30
C GLU A 152 -0.84 6.70 9.15
N VAL A 153 -0.92 7.19 7.92
CA VAL A 153 -0.27 6.54 6.76
C VAL A 153 1.25 6.68 6.88
N LYS A 154 1.76 7.86 7.28
CA LYS A 154 3.18 8.10 7.56
C LYS A 154 3.74 7.10 8.59
N LEU A 155 2.98 6.83 9.66
CA LEU A 155 3.39 5.88 10.70
C LEU A 155 3.52 4.44 10.16
N HIS A 156 2.57 4.00 9.32
CA HIS A 156 2.63 2.68 8.69
C HIS A 156 3.81 2.56 7.72
N LEU A 157 4.13 3.62 6.97
CA LEU A 157 5.30 3.65 6.09
C LEU A 157 6.62 3.62 6.88
N ARG A 158 6.70 4.34 8.00
CA ARG A 158 7.85 4.27 8.92
C ARG A 158 8.05 2.86 9.47
N ALA A 159 6.97 2.16 9.81
CA ALA A 159 7.06 0.78 10.30
C ALA A 159 7.67 -0.19 9.25
N ILE A 160 7.48 0.08 7.95
CA ILE A 160 8.14 -0.66 6.86
C ILE A 160 9.65 -0.35 6.83
N GLY A 161 10.04 0.92 7.04
CA GLY A 161 11.45 1.33 7.12
C GLY A 161 12.19 0.80 8.37
N ASN A 162 11.50 0.70 9.51
CA ASN A 162 12.09 0.32 10.79
C ASN A 162 12.57 -1.14 10.89
N LEU A 163 12.17 -2.01 9.96
CA LEU A 163 12.70 -3.38 9.87
C LEU A 163 14.17 -3.43 9.42
N GLN A 164 14.69 -2.36 8.82
CA GLN A 164 16.09 -2.29 8.34
C GLN A 164 17.03 -1.50 9.26
N GLU A 165 16.51 -0.67 10.18
CA GLU A 165 17.35 0.10 11.11
C GLU A 165 18.01 -0.76 12.19
N GLN A 166 17.38 -1.87 12.60
CA GLN A 166 17.92 -2.75 13.65
C GLN A 166 19.10 -3.61 13.19
N GLU A 167 19.16 -3.92 11.88
CA GLU A 167 20.19 -4.74 11.25
C GLU A 167 21.25 -3.89 10.53
N ARG A 168 21.25 -2.57 10.77
CA ARG A 168 22.07 -1.62 10.03
C ARG A 168 23.48 -1.54 10.60
N GLU A 169 24.47 -1.63 9.71
CA GLU A 169 25.89 -1.34 10.02
C GLU A 169 26.02 0.03 10.72
N PRO A 170 26.73 0.13 11.87
CA PRO A 170 26.80 1.35 12.68
C PRO A 170 27.31 2.57 11.90
N SER A 171 28.17 2.33 10.90
CA SER A 171 28.75 3.34 10.02
C SER A 171 27.73 4.04 9.13
N ARG A 172 26.58 3.41 8.85
CA ARG A 172 25.58 3.90 7.89
C ARG A 172 24.30 4.38 8.56
N LYS A 173 24.29 4.51 9.89
CA LYS A 173 23.10 4.84 10.69
C LYS A 173 22.38 6.13 10.25
N ASN A 174 23.12 7.11 9.76
CA ASN A 174 22.60 8.42 9.33
C ASN A 174 22.40 8.55 7.81
N GLU A 175 22.67 7.50 7.03
CA GLU A 175 22.43 7.54 5.58
C GLU A 175 20.96 7.25 5.26
N PRO A 176 20.40 7.74 4.15
CA PRO A 176 19.07 7.35 3.70
C PRO A 176 19.03 5.85 3.30
N ILE A 177 17.91 5.19 3.57
CA ILE A 177 17.68 3.79 3.20
C ILE A 177 17.09 3.75 1.78
N LEU A 178 17.81 3.17 0.83
CA LEU A 178 17.39 3.04 -0.56
C LEU A 178 16.58 1.74 -0.74
N LEU A 179 15.24 1.85 -0.74
CA LEU A 179 14.33 0.69 -0.69
C LEU A 179 14.14 -0.05 -2.03
N ALA A 180 14.54 0.53 -3.17
CA ALA A 180 14.52 -0.15 -4.47
C ALA A 180 15.42 0.54 -5.51
N PRO A 181 16.04 -0.20 -6.45
CA PRO A 181 16.58 0.40 -7.67
C PRO A 181 15.41 0.81 -8.59
N ASN A 182 15.45 2.04 -9.12
CA ASN A 182 14.48 2.64 -10.06
C ASN A 182 13.24 3.33 -9.46
N PHE A 183 13.32 3.84 -8.23
CA PHE A 183 12.40 4.83 -7.69
C PHE A 183 12.86 6.23 -8.10
N SER A 184 12.08 6.94 -8.93
CA SER A 184 12.39 8.29 -9.41
C SER A 184 11.11 9.01 -9.80
N ILE A 185 10.61 9.90 -8.93
CA ILE A 185 9.63 10.94 -9.30
C ILE A 185 9.95 12.34 -8.74
N PRO A 186 10.51 12.58 -7.53
CA PRO A 186 10.71 13.98 -7.11
C PRO A 186 11.94 14.66 -7.75
N ALA A 187 12.93 13.90 -8.23
CA ALA A 187 14.21 14.46 -8.72
C ALA A 187 14.06 15.55 -9.81
N HIS A 188 13.11 15.39 -10.73
CA HIS A 188 12.89 16.37 -11.80
C HIS A 188 12.30 17.69 -11.27
N GLU A 189 11.59 17.66 -10.14
CA GLU A 189 11.05 18.89 -9.54
C GLU A 189 12.18 19.79 -9.02
N HIS A 190 13.32 19.20 -8.64
CA HIS A 190 14.53 19.91 -8.25
C HIS A 190 15.30 20.53 -9.43
N SER A 191 14.81 20.41 -10.67
CA SER A 191 15.41 21.07 -11.84
C SER A 191 14.64 22.28 -12.35
N SER A 192 13.64 22.79 -11.62
CA SER A 192 12.94 24.02 -11.95
C SER A 192 12.74 24.91 -10.72
N TYR A 193 12.85 26.22 -10.89
CA TYR A 193 12.65 27.21 -9.81
C TYR A 193 13.49 26.96 -8.54
N HIS A 194 14.70 26.44 -8.71
CA HIS A 194 15.50 25.74 -7.70
C HIS A 194 16.77 26.51 -7.28
N ARG A 195 16.84 27.81 -7.58
CA ARG A 195 18.02 28.65 -7.28
C ARG A 195 18.50 28.56 -5.85
N ASP A 196 17.62 28.66 -4.86
CA ASP A 196 18.00 28.63 -3.45
C ASP A 196 18.58 27.28 -3.02
N GLU A 197 18.20 26.19 -3.68
CA GLU A 197 18.75 24.86 -3.45
C GLU A 197 20.14 24.71 -4.08
N LEU A 198 20.31 25.18 -5.33
CA LEU A 198 21.61 25.14 -6.01
C LEU A 198 22.66 26.00 -5.32
N LEU A 199 22.28 27.16 -4.79
CA LEU A 199 23.18 28.03 -4.03
C LEU A 199 23.67 27.39 -2.73
N LYS A 200 22.94 26.40 -2.20
CA LYS A 200 23.35 25.60 -1.04
C LYS A 200 24.11 24.33 -1.44
N SER A 201 24.12 23.99 -2.73
CA SER A 201 24.77 22.80 -3.26
C SER A 201 26.23 23.05 -3.53
N GLU A 202 27.09 22.07 -3.25
CA GLU A 202 28.51 22.12 -3.60
C GLU A 202 28.70 21.73 -5.08
N THR A 203 28.00 20.68 -5.50
CA THR A 203 28.05 20.16 -6.87
C THR A 203 26.66 20.14 -7.49
N CYS A 204 26.64 20.24 -8.81
CA CYS A 204 25.44 20.17 -9.64
C CYS A 204 25.68 19.23 -10.81
N GLY A 205 24.63 18.60 -11.30
CA GLY A 205 24.65 17.74 -12.47
C GLY A 205 23.63 18.19 -13.50
N CYS A 206 24.01 18.24 -14.77
CA CYS A 206 23.08 18.42 -15.87
C CYS A 206 22.67 17.06 -16.42
N PHE A 207 21.39 16.70 -16.37
CA PHE A 207 20.93 15.41 -16.90
C PHE A 207 20.64 15.41 -18.41
N PHE A 208 20.90 16.52 -19.11
CA PHE A 208 20.93 16.52 -20.58
C PHE A 208 22.32 16.15 -21.12
N CYS A 209 23.37 16.85 -20.67
CA CYS A 209 24.75 16.62 -21.13
C CYS A 209 25.60 15.75 -20.19
N LEU A 210 25.03 15.30 -19.06
CA LEU A 210 25.62 14.41 -18.07
C LEU A 210 26.85 14.95 -17.33
N ARG A 211 27.17 16.24 -17.51
CA ARG A 211 28.30 16.88 -16.82
C ARG A 211 27.94 17.16 -15.36
N ILE A 212 28.89 16.89 -14.48
CA ILE A 212 28.88 17.27 -13.06
C ILE A 212 29.89 18.40 -12.89
N PHE A 213 29.49 19.47 -12.23
CA PHE A 213 30.26 20.71 -12.09
C PHE A 213 29.96 21.40 -10.77
N ASN A 214 30.76 22.41 -10.39
CA ASN A 214 30.54 23.16 -9.16
C ASN A 214 29.36 24.12 -9.33
N SER A 215 28.53 24.28 -8.29
CA SER A 215 27.37 25.18 -8.34
C SER A 215 27.74 26.63 -8.67
N SER A 216 28.95 27.06 -8.29
CA SER A 216 29.47 28.41 -8.59
C SER A 216 29.70 28.68 -10.09
N GLU A 217 29.74 27.64 -10.93
CA GLU A 217 29.86 27.79 -12.39
C GLU A 217 28.54 28.24 -13.05
N ILE A 218 27.42 28.19 -12.32
CA ILE A 218 26.10 28.57 -12.84
C ILE A 218 25.97 30.10 -12.83
N VAL A 219 26.15 30.70 -14.01
CA VAL A 219 26.03 32.14 -14.22
C VAL A 219 24.71 32.57 -14.89
N CYS A 220 24.05 31.64 -15.58
CA CYS A 220 22.85 31.91 -16.37
C CYS A 220 21.60 31.31 -15.70
N TRP A 221 20.55 32.12 -15.60
CA TRP A 221 19.29 31.78 -14.95
C TRP A 221 18.12 32.23 -15.83
N THR A 222 17.06 31.42 -15.88
CA THR A 222 15.82 31.70 -16.61
C THR A 222 14.61 31.75 -15.66
N ASP A 223 13.43 32.00 -16.22
CA ASP A 223 12.13 32.08 -15.54
C ASP A 223 11.93 33.26 -14.58
N LYS A 224 12.82 34.27 -14.66
CA LYS A 224 12.65 35.53 -13.94
C LYS A 224 11.52 36.35 -14.56
N LEU A 225 10.31 36.22 -14.01
CA LEU A 225 9.15 37.03 -14.41
C LEU A 225 8.92 38.21 -13.45
N PRO A 226 8.58 39.42 -13.95
CA PRO A 226 8.15 40.51 -13.09
C PRO A 226 6.90 40.10 -12.30
N ASN A 227 6.93 40.27 -10.97
CA ASN A 227 5.84 39.93 -10.04
C ASN A 227 5.54 38.42 -9.85
N SER A 228 6.49 37.52 -10.17
CA SER A 228 6.38 36.10 -9.82
C SER A 228 7.02 35.82 -8.46
N GLU A 229 6.32 35.10 -7.59
CA GLU A 229 6.86 34.53 -6.34
C GLU A 229 7.71 33.26 -6.57
N LYS A 230 7.69 32.70 -7.79
CA LYS A 230 8.50 31.52 -8.13
C LYS A 230 9.98 31.89 -8.28
N GLY A 231 10.85 30.96 -7.89
CA GLY A 231 12.30 31.10 -7.99
C GLY A 231 12.83 31.17 -9.43
N GLU A 232 14.15 31.14 -9.60
CA GLU A 232 14.80 31.09 -10.92
C GLU A 232 15.28 29.67 -11.22
N THR A 233 15.36 29.33 -12.51
CA THR A 233 15.82 28.02 -13.00
C THR A 233 17.23 28.17 -13.60
N ALA A 234 18.17 27.32 -13.21
CA ALA A 234 19.53 27.37 -13.74
C ALA A 234 19.59 26.87 -15.19
N LEU A 235 20.36 27.55 -16.04
CA LEU A 235 20.79 27.00 -17.31
C LEU A 235 22.16 26.35 -17.13
N CYS A 236 22.33 25.12 -17.65
CA CYS A 236 23.60 24.43 -17.60
C CYS A 236 24.69 25.27 -18.29
N PRO A 237 25.84 25.54 -17.64
CA PRO A 237 26.90 26.37 -18.23
C PRO A 237 27.58 25.74 -19.45
N TYR A 238 27.35 24.44 -19.68
CA TYR A 238 27.99 23.68 -20.75
C TYR A 238 27.11 23.47 -21.98
N CYS A 239 25.80 23.24 -21.81
CA CYS A 239 24.88 22.97 -22.92
C CYS A 239 23.71 23.97 -23.02
N GLY A 240 23.57 24.88 -22.06
CA GLY A 240 22.51 25.89 -22.03
C GLY A 240 21.11 25.35 -21.72
N ILE A 241 20.94 24.04 -21.50
CA ILE A 241 19.64 23.44 -21.16
C ILE A 241 19.34 23.60 -19.66
N ASP A 242 18.07 23.83 -19.34
CA ASP A 242 17.48 24.02 -18.02
C ASP A 242 17.24 22.70 -17.26
N SER A 243 18.19 21.76 -17.35
CA SER A 243 18.09 20.41 -16.80
C SER A 243 19.14 20.15 -15.71
N VAL A 244 19.29 21.08 -14.76
CA VAL A 244 20.32 21.04 -13.71
C VAL A 244 19.70 20.61 -12.37
N ILE A 245 20.39 19.76 -11.61
CA ILE A 245 20.02 19.38 -10.23
C ILE A 245 21.24 19.56 -9.32
N GLY A 246 21.04 20.01 -8.08
CA GLY A 246 22.10 20.22 -7.10
C GLY A 246 22.24 19.09 -6.07
N SER A 247 23.40 19.00 -5.42
CA SER A 247 23.65 18.02 -4.35
C SER A 247 22.74 18.19 -3.12
N GLN A 248 22.14 19.36 -2.90
CA GLN A 248 21.17 19.58 -1.81
C GLN A 248 19.76 19.08 -2.11
N SER A 249 19.49 18.62 -3.34
CA SER A 249 18.23 17.96 -3.70
C SER A 249 18.00 16.64 -2.96
N GLY A 250 19.05 16.10 -2.31
CA GLY A 250 19.02 14.77 -1.70
C GLY A 250 19.30 13.63 -2.69
N TYR A 251 19.56 13.94 -3.96
CA TYR A 251 19.90 12.95 -4.99
C TYR A 251 21.41 12.84 -5.25
N PRO A 252 21.90 11.63 -5.62
CA PRO A 252 23.31 11.43 -5.91
C PRO A 252 23.73 12.16 -7.19
N MET A 253 24.73 13.03 -7.11
CA MET A 253 25.35 13.68 -8.28
C MET A 253 26.33 12.72 -8.96
N THR A 254 25.82 11.64 -9.54
CA THR A 254 26.61 10.62 -10.25
C THR A 254 26.18 10.50 -11.70
N HIS A 255 27.10 10.05 -12.55
CA HIS A 255 26.81 9.85 -13.97
C HIS A 255 25.67 8.85 -14.19
N GLU A 256 25.65 7.75 -13.43
CA GLU A 256 24.58 6.74 -13.49
C GLU A 256 23.19 7.34 -13.19
N PHE A 257 23.10 8.25 -12.21
CA PHE A 257 21.85 8.93 -11.88
C PHE A 257 21.42 9.88 -13.00
N LEU A 258 22.33 10.70 -13.51
CA LEU A 258 22.06 11.64 -14.60
C LEU A 258 21.64 10.91 -15.88
N GLU A 259 22.21 9.75 -16.17
CA GLU A 259 21.81 8.91 -17.32
C GLU A 259 20.38 8.41 -17.20
N LYS A 260 19.96 7.94 -16.02
CA LYS A 260 18.57 7.53 -15.78
C LYS A 260 17.58 8.69 -15.97
N MET A 261 17.98 9.89 -15.53
CA MET A 261 17.19 11.11 -15.74
C MET A 261 17.13 11.48 -17.24
N ASN A 262 18.25 11.38 -17.96
CA ASN A 262 18.31 11.61 -19.40
C ASN A 262 17.40 10.65 -20.19
N ASP A 263 17.54 9.34 -19.94
CA ASP A 263 16.76 8.30 -20.61
C ASP A 263 15.26 8.53 -20.42
N ARG A 264 14.87 9.01 -19.24
CA ARG A 264 13.47 9.26 -18.89
C ARG A 264 12.88 10.51 -19.56
N TRP A 265 13.61 11.62 -19.56
CA TRP A 265 13.08 12.94 -19.94
C TRP A 265 13.48 13.37 -21.36
N PHE A 266 14.60 12.86 -21.86
CA PHE A 266 15.13 13.16 -23.19
C PHE A 266 15.27 11.92 -24.09
N GLY A 267 14.87 10.74 -23.61
CA GLY A 267 14.86 9.51 -24.42
C GLY A 267 16.25 9.02 -24.83
N GLY A 268 17.27 9.32 -24.04
CA GLY A 268 18.67 8.94 -24.32
C GLY A 268 19.38 9.88 -25.30
N ILE A 269 18.72 10.96 -25.75
CA ILE A 269 19.33 11.99 -26.59
C ILE A 269 20.27 12.82 -25.71
N ARG A 270 21.53 12.92 -26.14
CA ARG A 270 22.61 13.63 -25.45
C ARG A 270 23.26 14.62 -26.40
N ASP A 271 23.70 15.75 -25.87
CA ASP A 271 24.54 16.68 -26.62
C ASP A 271 25.86 15.99 -27.00
N SER A 272 26.33 16.21 -28.22
CA SER A 272 27.52 15.55 -28.80
C SER A 272 28.74 16.47 -28.82
N THR A 273 28.74 17.50 -27.96
CA THR A 273 29.77 18.54 -27.91
C THR A 273 30.67 18.50 -26.67
#